data_AF-A0A1H9SJQ0-F1
#
_entry.id   AF-A0A1H9SJQ0-F1
#
_cell.length_a   1.000
_cell.length_b   1.000
_cell.length_c   1.000
_cell.angle_alpha   90.00
_cell.angle_beta   90.00
_cell.angle_gamma   90.00
#
_symmetry.space_group_name_H-M   'P 1'
#
loop_
_entity.id
_entity.type
_entity.pdbx_description
1 polymer ?
#
loop_
_entity_poly.entity_id
_entity_poly.type
_entity_poly.pdbx_seq_one_letter_code
_entity_poly.pdbx_strand_id
1 'polypeptide(L)'
;MSNQVLLAGLRRNLDEHLERVSRVAVDGDAGAALTVMRQDVPGIVAALRVLAEEHRADEDGHCQKCRSGPFWRRVAAPCRMLLDVHLAVTVAATTARACASPQSHGLRSSTSD
;
A
#
# COMPACT_ATOMS: atom_id res chain seq x y z
N MET A 1 10.17 3.67 30.05
CA MET A 1 9.23 3.11 29.05
C MET A 1 9.97 2.06 28.23
N SER A 2 9.48 0.83 28.17
CA SER A 2 10.16 -0.27 27.45
C SER A 2 10.00 -0.12 25.93
N ASN A 3 11.03 -0.50 25.14
CA ASN A 3 11.00 -0.43 23.67
C ASN A 3 9.79 -1.12 23.01
N GLN A 4 9.27 -2.18 23.65
CA GLN A 4 8.06 -2.88 23.19
C GLN A 4 6.80 -1.99 23.24
N VAL A 5 6.66 -1.16 24.28
CA VAL A 5 5.51 -0.26 24.44
C VAL A 5 5.57 0.85 23.39
N LEU A 6 6.76 1.39 23.12
CA LEU A 6 6.97 2.38 22.06
C LEU A 6 6.65 1.81 20.68
N LEU A 7 7.19 0.64 20.34
CA LEU A 7 6.94 0.01 19.04
C LEU A 7 5.46 -0.31 18.83
N ALA A 8 4.79 -0.82 19.86
CA ALA A 8 3.35 -1.08 19.80
C ALA A 8 2.54 0.21 19.62
N GLY A 9 2.95 1.31 20.25
CA GLY A 9 2.34 2.63 20.05
C GLY A 9 2.51 3.15 18.64
N LEU A 10 3.73 3.08 18.07
CA LEU A 10 4.01 3.49 16.70
C LEU A 10 3.23 2.66 15.69
N ARG A 11 3.17 1.33 15.88
CA ARG A 11 2.38 0.43 15.03
C ARG A 11 0.91 0.82 15.03
N ARG A 12 0.29 0.97 16.21
CA ARG A 12 -1.12 1.35 16.31
C ARG A 12 -1.42 2.68 15.63
N ASN A 13 -0.58 3.69 15.87
CA ASN A 13 -0.77 5.00 15.28
C ASN A 13 -0.70 4.97 13.74
N LEU A 14 0.24 4.19 13.19
CA LEU A 14 0.34 3.96 11.75
C LEU A 14 -0.91 3.25 11.21
N ASP A 15 -1.34 2.18 11.87
CA ASP A 15 -2.51 1.40 11.43
C ASP A 15 -3.79 2.25 11.46
N GLU A 16 -4.01 3.01 12.54
CA GLU A 16 -5.13 3.95 12.67
C GLU A 16 -5.12 5.05 11.61
N HIS A 17 -3.93 5.57 11.27
CA HIS A 17 -3.77 6.58 10.21
C HIS A 17 -4.12 6.00 8.83
N LEU A 18 -3.55 4.84 8.48
CA LEU A 18 -3.81 4.18 7.20
C LEU A 18 -5.26 3.73 7.06
N GLU A 19 -5.88 3.23 8.13
CA GLU A 19 -7.29 2.85 8.12
C GLU A 19 -8.21 4.06 7.89
N ARG A 20 -7.90 5.20 8.51
CA ARG A 20 -8.63 6.45 8.29
C ARG A 20 -8.54 6.92 6.83
N VAL A 21 -7.33 6.93 6.27
CA VAL A 21 -7.09 7.29 4.87
C VAL A 21 -7.85 6.36 3.93
N SER A 22 -7.78 5.06 4.17
CA SER A 22 -8.49 4.04 3.38
C SER A 22 -10.01 4.24 3.44
N ARG A 23 -10.58 4.40 4.64
CA ARG A 23 -12.02 4.61 4.84
C ARG A 23 -12.54 5.84 4.11
N VAL A 24 -11.83 6.97 4.23
CA VAL A 24 -12.22 8.21 3.55
C VAL A 24 -12.08 8.10 2.03
N ALA A 25 -11.07 7.38 1.54
CA ALA A 25 -10.88 7.18 0.10
C ALA A 25 -11.97 6.28 -0.52
N VAL A 26 -12.56 5.35 0.25
CA VAL A 26 -13.58 4.41 -0.23
C VAL A 26 -15.00 4.94 -0.01
N ASP A 27 -15.30 5.43 1.20
CA ASP A 27 -16.66 5.76 1.63
C ASP A 27 -16.89 7.27 1.83
N GLY A 28 -15.83 8.08 1.80
CA GLY A 28 -15.91 9.51 2.08
C GLY A 28 -16.53 10.32 0.96
N ASP A 29 -17.13 11.46 1.31
CA ASP A 29 -17.56 12.43 0.31
C ASP A 29 -16.36 13.08 -0.42
N ALA A 30 -16.64 13.77 -1.54
CA ALA A 30 -15.60 14.37 -2.37
C ALA A 30 -14.71 15.38 -1.62
N GLY A 31 -15.26 16.10 -0.63
CA GLY A 31 -14.50 17.07 0.17
C GLY A 31 -13.56 16.39 1.15
N ALA A 32 -14.03 15.32 1.81
CA ALA A 32 -13.20 14.49 2.69
C ALA A 32 -12.09 13.79 1.91
N ALA A 33 -12.39 13.23 0.73
CA ALA A 33 -11.40 12.60 -0.15
C ALA A 33 -10.33 13.61 -0.60
N LEU A 34 -10.72 14.82 -1.01
CA LEU A 34 -9.77 15.86 -1.42
C LEU A 34 -8.86 16.29 -0.25
N THR A 35 -9.40 16.34 0.97
CA THR A 35 -8.63 16.65 2.17
C THR A 35 -7.55 15.60 2.41
N VAL A 36 -7.92 14.31 2.37
CA VAL A 36 -6.97 13.19 2.51
C VAL A 36 -5.91 13.20 1.41
N MET A 37 -6.30 13.45 0.16
CA MET A 37 -5.37 13.55 -0.96
C MET A 37 -4.31 14.64 -0.76
N ARG A 38 -4.68 15.77 -0.14
CA ARG A 38 -3.77 16.90 0.06
C ARG A 38 -2.94 16.80 1.33
N GLN A 39 -3.49 16.21 2.39
CA GLN A 39 -2.87 16.20 3.71
C GLN A 39 -2.08 14.92 3.99
N ASP A 40 -2.64 13.76 3.63
CA ASP A 40 -2.08 12.47 4.06
C ASP A 40 -1.22 11.81 2.97
N VAL A 41 -1.69 11.84 1.72
CA VAL A 41 -0.99 11.18 0.59
C VAL A 41 0.46 11.65 0.43
N PRO A 42 0.81 12.94 0.52
CA PRO A 42 2.21 13.37 0.43
C PRO A 42 3.12 12.75 1.50
N GLY A 43 2.61 12.61 2.73
CA GLY A 43 3.33 11.97 3.83
C GLY A 43 3.56 10.48 3.60
N ILE A 44 2.52 9.77 3.13
CA ILE A 44 2.61 8.34 2.79
C ILE A 44 3.62 8.12 1.65
N VAL A 45 3.58 8.96 0.60
CA VAL A 45 4.54 8.90 -0.52
C VAL A 45 5.96 9.17 -0.03
N ALA A 46 6.17 10.16 0.85
CA ALA A 46 7.47 10.45 1.42
C ALA A 46 8.01 9.26 2.25
N ALA A 47 7.17 8.64 3.09
CA ALA A 47 7.54 7.47 3.86
C ALA A 47 7.94 6.28 2.97
N LEU A 48 7.16 5.99 1.92
CA LEU A 48 7.50 4.94 0.96
C LEU A 48 8.79 5.22 0.21
N ARG A 49 9.07 6.48 -0.15
CA ARG A 49 10.34 6.87 -0.80
C ARG A 49 11.54 6.65 0.12
N VAL A 50 11.42 7.02 1.40
CA VAL A 50 12.48 6.76 2.40
C VAL A 50 12.75 5.25 2.50
N LEU A 51 11.70 4.45 2.64
CA LEU A 51 11.84 3.00 2.73
C LEU A 51 12.42 2.41 1.43
N ALA A 52 12.03 2.92 0.26
CA ALA A 52 12.57 2.48 -1.02
C ALA A 52 14.07 2.79 -1.15
N GLU A 53 14.52 3.95 -0.69
CA GLU A 53 15.94 4.33 -0.69
C GLU A 53 16.76 3.45 0.26
N GLU A 54 16.24 3.12 1.45
CA GLU A 54 16.87 2.15 2.34
C GLU A 54 17.01 0.74 1.72
N HIS A 55 16.20 0.47 0.71
CA HIS A 55 16.14 -0.79 -0.02
C HIS A 55 16.72 -0.70 -1.43
N ARG A 56 17.46 0.37 -1.74
CA ARG A 56 18.08 0.58 -3.04
C ARG A 56 18.92 -0.63 -3.46
N ALA A 57 18.70 -1.07 -4.70
CA ALA A 57 19.52 -2.10 -5.32
C ALA A 57 20.90 -1.54 -5.71
N ASP A 58 21.93 -2.36 -5.58
CA ASP A 58 23.25 -2.08 -6.15
C ASP A 58 23.24 -2.23 -7.68
N GLU A 59 24.41 -2.02 -8.32
CA GLU A 59 24.58 -2.11 -9.77
C GLU A 59 24.21 -3.50 -10.33
N ASP A 60 24.32 -4.54 -9.50
CA ASP A 60 23.96 -5.92 -9.84
C ASP A 60 22.48 -6.24 -9.57
N GLY A 61 21.67 -5.25 -9.14
CA GLY A 61 20.26 -5.42 -8.84
C GLY A 61 19.98 -6.01 -7.44
N HIS A 62 20.97 -6.09 -6.56
CA HIS A 62 20.80 -6.68 -5.23
C HIS A 62 20.52 -5.65 -4.14
N CYS A 63 19.50 -5.92 -3.30
CA CYS A 63 19.25 -5.12 -2.11
C CYS A 63 20.13 -5.59 -0.94
N GLN A 64 21.04 -4.73 -0.48
CA GLN A 64 21.96 -5.02 0.63
C GLN A 64 21.22 -5.25 1.96
N LYS A 65 20.14 -4.51 2.21
CA LYS A 65 19.31 -4.67 3.41
C LYS A 65 18.61 -6.03 3.47
N CYS A 66 18.15 -6.54 2.33
CA CYS A 66 17.57 -7.89 2.23
C CYS A 66 18.62 -9.02 2.23
N ARG A 67 19.88 -8.74 1.83
CA ARG A 67 21.00 -9.70 1.88
C ARG A 67 21.70 -9.80 3.24
N SER A 68 21.18 -9.14 4.28
CA SER A 68 21.73 -9.20 5.65
C SER A 68 21.62 -10.62 6.23
N GLY A 69 22.66 -11.43 6.02
CA GLY A 69 22.72 -12.81 6.48
C GLY A 69 24.06 -13.50 6.17
N PRO A 70 24.27 -14.71 6.73
CA PRO A 70 25.49 -15.47 6.50
C PRO A 70 25.73 -15.73 5.01
N PHE A 71 26.99 -15.71 4.57
CA PHE A 71 27.37 -15.78 3.15
C PHE A 71 26.73 -16.97 2.40
N TRP A 72 26.50 -18.09 3.09
CA TRP A 72 25.85 -19.29 2.54
C TRP A 72 24.33 -19.19 2.33
N ARG A 73 23.65 -18.15 2.84
CA ARG A 73 22.21 -17.87 2.61
C ARG A 73 21.97 -16.67 1.69
N ARG A 74 23.01 -16.06 1.13
CA ARG A 74 22.90 -14.93 0.19
C ARG A 74 22.51 -15.42 -1.20
N VAL A 75 21.27 -15.89 -1.35
CA VAL A 75 20.69 -16.17 -2.68
C VAL A 75 20.33 -14.85 -3.35
N ALA A 76 20.59 -14.73 -4.66
CA ALA A 76 20.10 -13.61 -5.46
C ALA A 76 18.57 -13.67 -5.46
N ALA A 77 17.95 -12.79 -4.68
CA ALA A 77 16.50 -12.65 -4.60
C ALA A 77 16.16 -11.17 -4.82
N PRO A 78 15.02 -10.87 -5.48
CA PRO A 78 14.55 -9.51 -5.60
C PRO A 78 14.33 -8.89 -4.22
N CYS A 79 14.43 -7.56 -4.14
CA CYS A 79 14.16 -6.84 -2.89
C CYS A 79 12.76 -7.18 -2.37
N ARG A 80 12.69 -7.86 -1.22
CA ARG A 80 11.43 -8.37 -0.68
C ARG A 80 10.46 -7.25 -0.32
N MET A 81 10.97 -6.16 0.25
CA MET A 81 10.15 -4.98 0.56
C MET A 81 9.49 -4.40 -0.70
N LEU A 82 10.27 -4.18 -1.76
CA LEU A 82 9.75 -3.59 -3.00
C LEU A 82 8.77 -4.53 -3.69
N LEU A 83 9.03 -5.84 -3.64
CA LEU A 83 8.12 -6.86 -4.15
C LEU A 83 6.79 -6.86 -3.40
N ASP A 84 6.83 -6.86 -2.06
CA ASP A 84 5.63 -6.86 -1.22
C ASP A 84 4.79 -5.59 -1.45
N VAL A 85 5.44 -4.41 -1.57
CA VAL A 85 4.76 -3.15 -1.91
C VAL A 85 4.12 -3.23 -3.30
N HIS A 86 4.86 -3.71 -4.31
CA HIS A 86 4.34 -3.80 -5.68
C HIS A 86 3.12 -4.72 -5.77
N LEU A 87 3.18 -5.88 -5.10
CA LEU A 87 2.06 -6.83 -5.05
C LEU A 87 0.85 -6.23 -4.34
N ALA A 88 1.04 -5.63 -3.16
CA ALA A 88 -0.04 -5.04 -2.38
C ALA A 88 -0.74 -3.90 -3.14
N VAL A 89 0.02 -3.02 -3.79
CA VAL A 89 -0.53 -1.91 -4.59
C VAL A 89 -1.28 -2.45 -5.82
N THR A 90 -0.72 -3.45 -6.50
CA THR A 90 -1.37 -4.03 -7.69
C THR A 90 -2.70 -4.70 -7.33
N VAL A 91 -2.74 -5.45 -6.22
CA VAL A 91 -3.97 -6.06 -5.70
C VAL A 91 -4.98 -5.00 -5.26
N ALA A 92 -4.56 -3.94 -4.57
CA ALA A 92 -5.46 -2.87 -4.17
C ALA A 92 -6.03 -2.10 -5.38
N ALA A 93 -5.23 -1.89 -6.42
CA ALA A 93 -5.69 -1.20 -7.63
C ALA A 93 -6.66 -2.05 -8.46
N THR A 94 -6.49 -3.38 -8.49
CA THR A 94 -7.41 -4.28 -9.19
C THR A 94 -8.75 -4.38 -8.46
N THR A 95 -8.77 -4.44 -7.13
CA THR A 95 -10.01 -4.43 -6.34
C THR A 95 -10.75 -3.10 -6.47
N ALA A 96 -10.05 -1.96 -6.38
CA ALA A 96 -10.66 -0.64 -6.56
C ALA A 96 -11.32 -0.49 -7.94
N ARG A 97 -10.68 -0.98 -9.01
CA ARG A 97 -11.26 -0.97 -10.36
C ARG A 97 -12.48 -1.89 -10.49
N ALA A 98 -12.47 -3.04 -9.82
CA ALA A 98 -13.62 -3.96 -9.82
C ALA A 98 -14.85 -3.32 -9.14
N CYS A 99 -14.67 -2.60 -8.03
CA CYS A 99 -15.74 -1.87 -7.35
C CYS A 99 -16.21 -0.63 -8.14
N ALA A 100 -15.31 0.06 -8.83
CA ALA A 100 -15.61 1.27 -9.60
C ALA A 100 -16.26 0.98 -10.95
N SER A 101 -16.25 -0.26 -11.43
CA SER A 101 -16.96 -0.65 -12.66
C SER A 101 -18.42 -0.95 -12.31
N PRO A 102 -19.39 -0.10 -12.73
CA PRO A 102 -20.80 -0.44 -12.54
C PRO A 102 -21.08 -1.67 -13.41
N GLN A 103 -21.53 -2.76 -12.79
CA GLN A 103 -22.09 -3.89 -13.53
C GLN A 103 -23.30 -3.37 -14.30
N SER A 104 -23.15 -3.23 -15.62
CA SER A 104 -24.25 -3.11 -16.57
C SER A 104 -24.99 -4.44 -16.64
N HIS A 105 -25.66 -4.82 -15.54
CA HIS A 105 -26.73 -5.79 -15.62
C HIS A 105 -27.89 -5.11 -16.34
N GLY A 106 -27.87 -5.27 -17.67
CA GLY A 106 -28.95 -4.87 -18.55
C GLY A 106 -30.25 -5.49 -18.05
N LEU A 107 -31.14 -4.63 -17.56
CA LEU A 107 -32.56 -4.91 -17.44
C LEU A 107 -33.05 -5.32 -18.84
N ARG A 108 -33.18 -6.63 -19.07
CA ARG A 108 -34.01 -7.17 -20.15
C ARG A 108 -35.44 -6.74 -19.85
N SER A 109 -35.90 -5.71 -20.54
CA SER A 109 -37.31 -5.40 -20.70
C SER A 109 -37.96 -6.56 -21.46
N SER A 110 -38.60 -7.47 -20.72
CA SER A 110 -39.58 -8.39 -21.27
C SER A 110 -40.80 -7.58 -21.69
N THR A 111 -40.87 -7.22 -22.97
CA THR A 111 -42.12 -6.83 -23.61
C THR A 111 -43.01 -8.05 -23.71
N SER A 112 -44.18 -7.96 -23.08
CA SER A 112 -45.30 -8.86 -23.30
C SER A 112 -45.81 -8.72 -24.74
N ASP A 113 -46.05 -9.86 -25.39
CA ASP A 113 -47.13 -10.10 -26.36
C ASP A 113 -47.48 -11.60 -26.31
#